data_AF-A0A9N7R0W4-F1
#
_entry.id   AF-A0A9N7R0W4-F1
#
_cell.length_a   1.000
_cell.length_b   1.000
_cell.length_c   1.000
_cell.angle_alpha   90.00
_cell.angle_beta   90.00
_cell.angle_gamma   90.00
#
_symmetry.space_group_name_H-M   'P 1'
#
loop_
_entity.id
_entity.type
_entity.pdbx_description
1 polymer ?
#
loop_
_entity_poly.entity_id
_entity_poly.type
_entity_poly.pdbx_seq_one_letter_code
_entity_poly.pdbx_strand_id
1 'polypeptide(L)'
;MWAKVSPFTFEYVEDYNSVDVQISFQYREHGDGNPFDGVGGILAHAFSPPDGRLHYDSDELWVDGVVNGAFDMQTVGLHELGHVLGLAHLNGPGSIMYPYVSSGTRAVLTEDDVDEIRSLYGGVP
;
A
#
# COMPACT_ATOMS: atom_id res chain seq x y z
N MET A 1 2.31 -1.23 10.73
CA MET A 1 1.05 -0.76 11.33
C MET A 1 0.02 -1.87 11.33
N TRP A 2 -0.23 -2.51 10.18
CA TRP A 2 -1.11 -3.70 10.07
C TRP A 2 -0.83 -4.81 11.09
N ALA A 3 0.43 -5.17 11.37
CA ALA A 3 0.75 -6.17 12.40
C ALA A 3 0.27 -5.83 13.82
N LYS A 4 -0.01 -4.55 14.12
CA LYS A 4 -0.52 -4.16 15.45
C LYS A 4 -2.01 -4.44 15.62
N VAL A 5 -2.73 -4.70 14.52
CA VAL A 5 -4.20 -4.77 14.50
C VAL A 5 -4.73 -6.03 13.82
N SER A 6 -3.84 -6.93 13.40
CA SER A 6 -4.12 -8.19 12.70
C SER A 6 -3.23 -9.31 13.25
N PRO A 7 -3.52 -10.60 12.96
CA PRO A 7 -2.67 -11.71 13.40
C PRO A 7 -1.34 -11.84 12.63
N PHE A 8 -1.06 -10.96 11.65
CA PHE A 8 0.14 -11.04 10.83
C PHE A 8 1.38 -10.49 11.55
N THR A 9 2.52 -11.12 11.29
CA THR A 9 3.86 -10.58 11.57
C THR A 9 4.57 -10.29 10.26
N PHE A 10 5.48 -9.31 10.25
CA PHE A 10 6.30 -8.99 9.08
C PHE A 10 7.76 -9.07 9.46
N GLU A 11 8.55 -9.71 8.60
CA GLU A 11 9.99 -9.82 8.73
C GLU A 11 10.61 -9.44 7.38
N TYR A 12 11.69 -8.67 7.43
CA TYR A 12 12.46 -8.35 6.24
C TYR A 12 13.36 -9.53 5.88
N VAL A 13 13.35 -9.92 4.61
CA VAL A 13 14.18 -10.99 4.07
C VAL A 13 14.96 -10.44 2.89
N GLU A 14 16.26 -10.72 2.83
CA GLU A 14 17.15 -10.20 1.77
C GLU A 14 16.90 -10.83 0.39
N ASP A 15 16.53 -12.11 0.33
CA ASP A 15 16.24 -12.79 -0.93
C ASP A 15 14.85 -12.42 -1.46
N TYR A 16 14.82 -11.42 -2.32
CA TYR A 16 13.61 -10.89 -2.95
C TYR A 16 12.74 -11.96 -3.64
N ASN A 17 13.32 -13.07 -4.12
CA ASN A 17 12.56 -14.09 -4.84
C ASN A 17 11.93 -15.15 -3.93
N SER A 18 12.20 -15.09 -2.63
CA SER A 18 11.75 -16.08 -1.64
C SER A 18 10.99 -15.40 -0.49
N VAL A 19 10.02 -14.54 -0.83
CA VAL A 19 9.19 -13.79 0.13
C VAL A 19 7.72 -13.82 -0.25
N ASP A 20 6.84 -13.64 0.74
CA ASP A 20 5.39 -13.53 0.52
C ASP A 20 4.97 -12.14 0.02
N VAL A 21 5.75 -11.11 0.31
CA VAL A 21 5.46 -9.72 -0.08
C VAL A 21 6.67 -9.10 -0.76
N GLN A 22 6.49 -8.71 -2.02
CA GLN A 22 7.53 -8.11 -2.84
C GLN A 22 7.24 -6.63 -3.06
N ILE A 23 8.15 -5.77 -2.64
CA ILE A 23 8.02 -4.31 -2.80
C ILE A 23 9.07 -3.83 -3.80
N SER A 24 8.64 -3.11 -4.84
CA SER A 24 9.56 -2.56 -5.84
C SER A 24 9.08 -1.23 -6.41
N PHE A 25 10.00 -0.47 -6.99
CA PHE A 25 9.69 0.69 -7.82
C PHE A 25 9.72 0.26 -9.28
N GLN A 26 8.66 0.50 -10.01
CA GLN A 26 8.53 0.11 -11.41
C GLN A 26 8.32 1.35 -12.28
N TYR A 27 8.71 1.23 -13.55
CA TYR A 27 8.63 2.33 -14.51
C TYR A 27 7.68 1.96 -15.64
N ARG A 28 6.58 2.70 -15.76
CA ARG A 28 5.62 2.58 -16.88
C ARG A 28 5.24 1.13 -17.17
N GLU A 29 5.47 0.60 -18.37
CA GLU A 29 5.29 -0.82 -18.66
C GLU A 29 6.38 -1.66 -18.00
N HIS A 30 5.96 -2.55 -17.09
CA HIS A 30 6.86 -3.36 -16.28
C HIS A 30 6.47 -4.86 -16.24
N GLY A 31 5.71 -5.33 -17.23
CA GLY A 31 5.56 -6.75 -17.53
C GLY A 31 4.49 -7.49 -16.72
N ASP A 32 3.69 -6.78 -15.93
CA ASP A 32 2.56 -7.34 -15.18
C ASP A 32 1.18 -7.02 -15.79
N GLY A 33 1.15 -6.30 -16.91
CA GLY A 33 -0.08 -5.90 -17.61
C GLY A 33 -0.79 -4.67 -17.03
N ASN A 34 -0.22 -4.02 -16.01
CA ASN A 34 -0.76 -2.81 -15.38
C ASN A 34 0.28 -1.67 -15.47
N PRO A 35 0.51 -1.08 -16.66
CA PRO A 35 1.51 -0.05 -16.81
C PRO A 35 1.18 1.21 -16.01
N PHE A 36 2.19 1.82 -15.40
CA PHE A 36 2.07 3.15 -14.80
C PHE A 36 2.02 4.27 -15.85
N ASP A 37 1.49 5.43 -15.46
CA ASP A 37 1.16 6.56 -16.33
C ASP A 37 2.10 7.77 -16.21
N GLY A 38 3.07 7.75 -15.30
CA GLY A 38 4.07 8.80 -15.11
C GLY A 38 3.77 9.68 -13.90
N VAL A 39 4.09 10.97 -13.98
CA VAL A 39 3.85 11.88 -12.84
C VAL A 39 2.36 12.14 -12.63
N GLY A 40 1.88 11.87 -11.44
CA GLY A 40 0.47 11.89 -11.05
C GLY A 40 -0.31 10.71 -11.65
N GLY A 41 -1.56 10.54 -11.21
CA GLY A 41 -2.39 9.43 -11.69
C GLY A 41 -2.22 8.21 -10.81
N ILE A 42 -1.69 7.11 -11.35
CA ILE A 42 -1.51 5.86 -10.62
C ILE A 42 -0.20 5.93 -9.83
N LEU A 43 -0.30 6.16 -8.52
CA LEU A 43 0.88 6.28 -7.66
C LEU A 43 1.54 4.93 -7.39
N ALA A 44 0.73 3.89 -7.23
CA ALA A 44 1.15 2.54 -6.90
C ALA A 44 0.03 1.56 -7.22
N HIS A 45 0.35 0.27 -7.21
CA HIS A 45 -0.65 -0.80 -7.15
C HIS A 45 -0.11 -2.01 -6.42
N ALA A 46 -1.03 -2.85 -5.94
CA ALA A 46 -0.71 -4.13 -5.33
C ALA A 46 -1.63 -5.24 -5.80
N PHE A 47 -1.15 -6.47 -5.67
CA PHE A 47 -1.86 -7.67 -6.03
C PHE A 47 -2.33 -8.39 -4.77
N SER A 48 -3.63 -8.66 -4.70
CA SER A 48 -4.25 -9.36 -3.58
C SER A 48 -3.64 -10.75 -3.35
N PRO A 49 -3.83 -11.33 -2.14
CA PRO A 49 -3.37 -12.69 -1.86
C PRO A 49 -3.82 -13.70 -2.92
N PRO A 50 -2.95 -14.65 -3.33
CA PRO A 50 -1.64 -14.96 -2.75
C PRO A 50 -0.45 -14.31 -3.47
N ASP A 51 -0.64 -13.33 -4.37
CA ASP A 51 0.45 -12.79 -5.20
C ASP A 51 1.44 -11.95 -4.39
N GLY A 52 0.97 -10.95 -3.65
CA GLY A 52 1.78 -10.21 -2.67
C GLY A 52 2.75 -9.19 -3.26
N ARG A 53 2.74 -8.95 -4.57
CA ARG A 53 3.49 -7.85 -5.17
C ARG A 53 2.84 -6.49 -4.88
N LEU A 54 3.69 -5.50 -4.64
CA LEU A 54 3.38 -4.09 -4.46
C LEU A 54 4.39 -3.28 -5.27
N HIS A 55 3.91 -2.48 -6.21
CA HIS A 55 4.72 -1.64 -7.07
C HIS A 55 4.42 -0.17 -6.80
N TYR A 56 5.46 0.63 -6.61
CA TYR A 56 5.39 2.10 -6.65
C TYR A 56 5.74 2.59 -8.06
N ASP A 57 5.06 3.62 -8.55
CA ASP A 57 5.50 4.30 -9.76
C ASP A 57 6.78 5.10 -9.49
N SER A 58 7.86 4.74 -10.18
CA SER A 58 9.16 5.41 -10.10
C SER A 58 9.20 6.80 -10.75
N ASP A 59 8.21 7.18 -11.55
CA ASP A 59 8.08 8.54 -12.09
C ASP A 59 7.61 9.55 -11.02
N GLU A 60 7.06 9.09 -9.89
CA GLU A 60 6.54 9.96 -8.82
C GLU A 60 7.60 10.52 -7.88
N LEU A 61 7.33 11.70 -7.31
CA LEU A 61 8.17 12.29 -6.29
C LEU A 61 7.85 11.72 -4.91
N TRP A 62 8.64 10.74 -4.48
CA TRP A 62 8.50 10.07 -3.18
C TRP A 62 9.29 10.76 -2.06
N VAL A 63 8.66 10.88 -0.90
CA VAL A 63 9.30 11.34 0.34
C VAL A 63 8.83 10.49 1.53
N ASP A 64 9.61 10.50 2.61
CA ASP A 64 9.13 10.09 3.94
C ASP A 64 8.68 11.35 4.69
N GLY A 65 7.36 11.61 4.70
CA GLY A 65 6.75 12.72 5.41
C GLY A 65 5.95 13.68 4.54
N VAL A 66 5.60 14.82 5.15
CA VAL A 66 4.64 15.78 4.59
C VAL A 66 5.39 16.88 3.85
N VAL A 67 5.57 16.71 2.53
CA VAL A 67 6.22 17.71 1.66
C VAL A 67 5.29 18.07 0.51
N ASN A 68 5.03 19.36 0.31
CA ASN A 68 4.15 19.83 -0.75
C ASN A 68 4.68 19.41 -2.13
N GLY A 69 3.81 18.85 -2.97
CA GLY A 69 4.17 18.36 -4.31
C GLY A 69 4.85 17.00 -4.34
N ALA A 70 4.99 16.33 -3.19
CA ALA A 70 5.52 14.97 -3.09
C ALA A 70 4.53 14.03 -2.39
N PHE A 71 4.60 12.75 -2.69
CA PHE A 71 3.77 11.72 -2.07
C PHE A 71 4.53 11.03 -0.93
N ASP A 72 3.83 10.86 0.19
CA ASP A 72 4.37 10.18 1.36
C ASP A 72 4.40 8.67 1.12
N MET A 73 5.61 8.10 1.07
CA MET A 73 5.84 6.68 0.81
C MET A 73 5.17 5.78 1.87
N GLN A 74 5.11 6.22 3.12
CA GLN A 74 4.43 5.46 4.18
C GLN A 74 2.92 5.40 3.97
N THR A 75 2.30 6.51 3.54
CA THR A 75 0.86 6.57 3.30
C THR A 75 0.44 5.64 2.16
N VAL A 76 1.10 5.77 1.00
CA VAL A 76 0.80 4.92 -0.16
C VAL A 76 1.16 3.46 0.13
N GLY A 77 2.33 3.20 0.74
CA GLY A 77 2.71 1.85 1.12
C GLY A 77 1.77 1.18 2.10
N LEU A 78 1.18 1.94 3.03
CA LEU A 78 0.22 1.41 3.99
C LEU A 78 -1.10 1.03 3.31
N HIS A 79 -1.55 1.83 2.35
CA HIS A 79 -2.71 1.55 1.49
C HIS A 79 -2.49 0.26 0.69
N GLU A 80 -1.40 0.20 -0.08
CA GLU A 80 -1.11 -0.95 -0.94
C GLU A 80 -0.86 -2.23 -0.15
N LEU A 81 -0.23 -2.14 1.03
CA LEU A 81 -0.13 -3.29 1.93
C LEU A 81 -1.50 -3.77 2.41
N GLY A 82 -2.50 -2.89 2.51
CA GLY A 82 -3.88 -3.31 2.76
C GLY A 82 -4.42 -4.22 1.64
N HIS A 83 -4.15 -3.88 0.38
CA HIS A 83 -4.48 -4.74 -0.76
C HIS A 83 -3.72 -6.06 -0.76
N VAL A 84 -2.43 -6.05 -0.43
CA VAL A 84 -1.62 -7.27 -0.21
C VAL A 84 -2.22 -8.14 0.89
N LEU A 85 -2.87 -7.55 1.89
CA LEU A 85 -3.60 -8.26 2.94
C LEU A 85 -5.07 -8.52 2.58
N GLY A 86 -5.49 -8.30 1.34
CA GLY A 86 -6.82 -8.66 0.85
C GLY A 86 -7.93 -7.64 1.11
N LEU A 87 -7.63 -6.44 1.61
CA LEU A 87 -8.62 -5.38 1.74
C LEU A 87 -8.97 -4.80 0.36
N ALA A 88 -10.24 -4.52 0.15
CA ALA A 88 -10.70 -3.70 -0.97
C ALA A 88 -10.64 -2.21 -0.60
N HIS A 89 -10.84 -1.33 -1.59
CA HIS A 89 -11.04 0.08 -1.32
C HIS A 89 -12.24 0.33 -0.40
N LEU A 90 -12.09 1.30 0.50
CA LEU A 90 -13.19 1.84 1.30
C LEU A 90 -13.65 3.19 0.74
N ASN A 91 -14.93 3.51 0.91
CA ASN A 91 -15.52 4.75 0.36
C ASN A 91 -15.31 5.99 1.25
N GLY A 92 -14.82 5.80 2.48
CA GLY A 92 -14.64 6.89 3.45
C GLY A 92 -13.35 7.68 3.17
N PRO A 93 -13.38 8.99 2.87
CA PRO A 93 -12.18 9.76 2.48
C PRO A 93 -11.13 9.93 3.59
N GLY A 94 -11.41 9.48 4.82
CA GLY A 94 -10.44 9.44 5.91
C GLY A 94 -9.70 8.10 6.03
N SER A 95 -10.22 7.03 5.42
CA SER A 95 -9.65 5.67 5.49
C SER A 95 -8.34 5.59 4.73
N ILE A 96 -7.38 4.79 5.22
CA ILE A 96 -6.16 4.51 4.45
C ILE A 96 -6.47 3.79 3.15
N MET A 97 -7.53 2.99 3.11
CA MET A 97 -8.00 2.25 1.93
C MET A 97 -8.87 3.10 0.99
N TYR A 98 -8.97 4.42 1.20
CA TYR A 98 -9.60 5.30 0.23
C TYR A 98 -8.70 5.43 -1.02
N PRO A 99 -9.23 5.30 -2.26
CA PRO A 99 -8.43 5.22 -3.49
C PRO A 99 -7.71 6.51 -3.91
N TYR A 100 -7.87 7.61 -3.15
CA TYR A 100 -7.28 8.89 -3.51
C TYR A 100 -6.50 9.48 -2.34
N VAL A 101 -5.29 9.94 -2.62
CA VAL A 101 -4.45 10.68 -1.68
C VAL A 101 -3.93 11.95 -2.33
N SER A 102 -3.81 13.03 -1.54
CA SER A 102 -3.22 14.28 -2.01
C SER A 102 -1.73 14.33 -1.69
N SER A 103 -0.92 14.87 -2.60
CA SER A 103 0.49 15.19 -2.32
C SER A 103 0.60 16.12 -1.09
N GLY A 104 1.69 16.01 -0.33
CA GLY A 104 1.88 16.81 0.88
C GLY A 104 0.91 16.48 2.00
N THR A 105 0.44 15.23 2.08
CA THR A 105 -0.35 14.71 3.19
C THR A 105 0.29 13.43 3.74
N ARG A 106 -0.03 13.09 4.98
CA ARG A 106 0.28 11.80 5.59
C ARG A 106 -0.97 11.28 6.28
N ALA A 107 -1.33 10.03 5.99
CA ALA A 107 -2.44 9.35 6.62
C ALA A 107 -1.95 8.20 7.51
N VAL A 108 -2.85 7.72 8.37
CA VAL A 108 -2.64 6.60 9.29
C VAL A 108 -3.89 5.73 9.27
N LEU A 109 -3.81 4.52 9.84
CA LEU A 109 -4.97 3.66 10.00
C LEU A 109 -6.08 4.36 10.81
N THR A 110 -7.30 4.25 10.30
CA THR A 110 -8.54 4.64 10.99
C THR A 110 -9.21 3.43 11.64
N GLU A 111 -10.29 3.67 12.40
CA GLU A 111 -11.09 2.58 12.96
C GLU A 111 -11.76 1.74 11.86
N ASP A 112 -12.25 2.36 10.78
CA ASP A 112 -12.84 1.64 9.64
C ASP A 112 -11.83 0.66 9.01
N ASP A 113 -10.57 1.08 8.86
CA ASP A 113 -9.50 0.22 8.32
C ASP A 113 -9.20 -0.97 9.24
N VAL A 114 -9.25 -0.73 10.56
CA VAL A 114 -9.01 -1.74 11.60
C VAL A 114 -10.15 -2.74 11.67
N ASP A 115 -11.39 -2.28 11.56
CA ASP A 115 -12.56 -3.14 11.56
C ASP A 115 -12.61 -4.00 10.30
N GLU A 116 -12.22 -3.46 9.14
CA GLU A 116 -12.16 -4.20 7.88
C GLU A 116 -11.14 -5.34 7.92
N ILE A 117 -9.87 -5.08 8.32
CA ILE A 117 -8.86 -6.15 8.43
C ILE A 117 -9.26 -7.22 9.46
N ARG A 118 -9.94 -6.82 10.53
CA ARG A 118 -10.45 -7.75 11.55
C ARG A 118 -11.63 -8.57 11.06
N SER A 119 -12.44 -8.05 10.14
CA SER A 119 -13.52 -8.83 9.54
C SER A 119 -12.98 -10.01 8.72
N LEU A 120 -11.79 -9.84 8.10
CA LEU A 120 -11.13 -10.85 7.29
C LEU A 120 -10.37 -11.89 8.12
N TYR A 121 -9.66 -11.45 9.16
CA TYR A 121 -8.69 -12.29 9.88
C TYR A 121 -8.90 -12.41 11.38
N GLY A 122 -9.89 -11.70 11.94
CA GLY A 122 -10.05 -11.53 13.38
C GLY A 122 -9.07 -10.50 13.97
N GLY A 123 -9.10 -10.37 15.30
CA GLY A 123 -8.21 -9.48 16.04
C GLY A 123 -6.81 -10.07 16.30
N VAL A 124 -5.95 -9.27 16.92
CA VAL A 124 -4.71 -9.76 17.52
C VAL A 124 -5.08 -10.71 18.68
N PRO A 125 -4.57 -11.95 18.72
CA PRO A 125 -4.73 -12.85 19.85
C PRO A 125 -4.20 -12.28 21.18
#